data_AF-A0A2U1FCF3-F1
#
_entry.id   AF-A0A2U1FCF3-F1
#
_cell.length_a   1.000
_cell.length_b   1.000
_cell.length_c   1.000
_cell.angle_alpha   90.00
_cell.angle_beta   90.00
_cell.angle_gamma   90.00
#
_symmetry.space_group_name_H-M   'P 1'
#
loop_
_entity.id
_entity.type
_entity.pdbx_description
1 polymer ?
#
loop_
_entity_poly.entity_id
_entity_poly.type
_entity_poly.pdbx_seq_one_letter_code
_entity_poly.pdbx_strand_id
1 'polypeptide(L)'
;MKIYFKPTAFAVFLYVLLGALSCGQEPGATYRKNFVNIYISPDYLSEPSYNQESGKYYFEIYGKYIQYNTPEQQALSEKYGDTNFNGFVHIFEAALAQPLASVDVVAIDDYDEEHPAGSSLNDITIFTYYTYQPFISGGYHGDESITKVELRLSDMPTEPLILLKENFQFYLEQAPSTSGEHKVQVTFTFEDGKQISQTLILSANQENK
;
A
#
# COMPACT_ATOMS: atom_id res chain seq x y z
N MET A 1 -54.08 45.73 -32.65
CA MET A 1 -53.60 45.75 -31.26
C MET A 1 -53.19 44.33 -30.89
N LYS A 2 -51.89 44.00 -30.94
CA LYS A 2 -51.38 42.63 -30.71
C LYS A 2 -51.04 42.48 -29.23
N ILE A 3 -51.66 41.50 -28.58
CA ILE A 3 -51.41 41.11 -27.19
C ILE A 3 -50.10 40.33 -27.16
N TYR A 4 -49.11 40.82 -26.40
CA TYR A 4 -47.85 40.13 -26.16
C TYR A 4 -47.96 39.24 -24.93
N PHE A 5 -47.80 37.93 -25.12
CA PHE A 5 -47.67 36.93 -24.06
C PHE A 5 -46.20 36.85 -23.65
N LYS A 6 -45.88 37.03 -22.36
CA LYS A 6 -44.54 36.85 -21.78
C LYS A 6 -44.25 35.36 -21.56
N PRO A 7 -43.03 34.87 -21.81
CA PRO A 7 -42.53 33.68 -21.15
C PRO A 7 -41.26 34.02 -20.35
N THR A 8 -41.42 34.52 -19.12
CA THR A 8 -40.30 34.70 -18.17
C THR A 8 -40.28 33.64 -17.07
N ALA A 9 -40.87 32.46 -17.29
CA ALA A 9 -40.95 31.41 -16.27
C ALA A 9 -40.34 30.05 -16.67
N PHE A 10 -39.84 29.87 -17.90
CA PHE A 10 -39.31 28.56 -18.34
C PHE A 10 -37.78 28.45 -18.35
N ALA A 11 -37.05 29.55 -18.17
CA ALA A 11 -35.59 29.55 -18.26
C ALA A 11 -34.85 29.36 -16.91
N VAL A 12 -35.57 29.36 -15.78
CA VAL A 12 -34.95 29.27 -14.45
C VAL A 12 -34.93 27.82 -13.92
N PHE A 13 -35.75 26.91 -14.47
CA PHE A 13 -35.81 25.53 -13.98
C PHE A 13 -34.72 24.62 -14.56
N LEU A 14 -34.05 25.01 -15.66
CA LEU A 14 -32.99 24.22 -16.27
C LEU A 14 -31.62 24.41 -15.59
N TYR A 15 -31.39 25.54 -14.91
CA TYR A 15 -30.14 25.80 -14.19
C TYR A 15 -30.12 25.21 -12.77
N VAL A 16 -31.29 24.99 -12.15
CA VAL A 16 -31.36 24.35 -10.81
C VAL A 16 -31.20 22.82 -10.92
N LEU A 17 -31.53 22.21 -12.06
CA LEU A 17 -31.30 20.78 -12.31
C LEU A 17 -29.87 20.44 -12.74
N LEU A 18 -29.09 21.40 -13.26
CA LEU A 18 -27.66 21.21 -13.53
C LEU A 18 -26.77 21.43 -12.30
N GLY A 19 -27.28 22.11 -11.26
CA GLY A 19 -26.54 22.36 -10.01
C GLY A 19 -26.59 21.23 -8.98
N ALA A 20 -27.49 20.25 -9.15
CA ALA A 20 -27.69 19.16 -8.18
C ALA A 20 -26.96 17.85 -8.53
N LEU A 21 -26.17 17.81 -9.62
CA LEU A 21 -25.29 16.69 -9.97
C LEU A 21 -23.82 16.93 -9.62
N SER A 22 -23.49 18.07 -8.99
CA SER A 22 -22.20 18.25 -8.33
C SER A 22 -22.19 17.46 -7.01
N CYS A 23 -22.36 16.14 -7.10
CA CYS A 23 -21.93 15.22 -6.05
C CYS A 23 -20.47 15.58 -5.75
N GLY A 24 -20.17 15.89 -4.49
CA GLY A 24 -18.91 16.50 -4.06
C GLY A 24 -17.69 15.82 -4.68
N GLN A 25 -17.09 16.47 -5.66
CA GLN A 25 -15.85 16.00 -6.24
C GLN A 25 -14.74 16.34 -5.25
N GLU A 26 -14.11 15.32 -4.67
CA GLU A 26 -12.93 15.54 -3.85
C GLU A 26 -11.83 16.22 -4.70
N PRO A 27 -11.20 17.29 -4.21
CA PRO A 27 -10.08 17.93 -4.91
C PRO A 27 -9.00 16.90 -5.25
N GLY A 28 -8.66 16.76 -6.54
CA GLY A 28 -7.66 15.79 -7.00
C GLY A 28 -8.21 14.47 -7.54
N ALA A 29 -9.53 14.24 -7.49
CA ALA A 29 -10.13 13.07 -8.13
C ALA A 29 -10.31 13.27 -9.64
N THR A 30 -9.95 12.25 -10.43
CA THR A 30 -10.11 12.21 -11.89
C THR A 30 -10.90 10.97 -12.31
N TYR A 31 -11.68 11.07 -13.38
CA TYR A 31 -12.39 9.92 -13.95
C TYR A 31 -11.41 8.88 -14.52
N ARG A 32 -11.56 7.61 -14.11
CA ARG A 32 -10.69 6.50 -14.50
C ARG A 32 -11.51 5.23 -14.80
N LYS A 33 -10.98 4.41 -15.71
CA LYS A 33 -11.55 3.11 -16.05
C LYS A 33 -11.13 2.01 -15.06
N ASN A 34 -9.92 2.14 -14.52
CA ASN A 34 -9.31 1.27 -13.52
C ASN A 34 -9.18 2.05 -12.21
N PHE A 35 -9.21 1.36 -11.07
CA PHE A 35 -9.02 2.00 -9.77
C PHE A 35 -7.54 2.33 -9.51
N VAL A 36 -6.64 1.38 -9.76
CA VAL A 36 -5.19 1.57 -9.65
C VAL A 36 -4.70 2.36 -10.86
N ASN A 37 -4.17 3.54 -10.59
CA ASN A 37 -3.69 4.47 -11.61
C ASN A 37 -2.26 4.15 -12.03
N ILE A 38 -1.44 3.79 -11.04
CA ILE A 38 0.00 3.68 -11.19
C ILE A 38 0.42 2.32 -10.62
N TYR A 39 1.22 1.59 -11.37
CA TYR A 39 1.93 0.43 -10.81
C TYR A 39 3.38 0.76 -10.57
N ILE A 40 3.97 0.23 -9.51
CA ILE A 40 5.39 0.40 -9.19
C ILE A 40 6.06 -0.95 -9.42
N SER A 41 6.96 -1.02 -10.40
CA SER A 41 7.86 -2.16 -10.53
C SER A 41 8.93 -2.05 -9.45
N PRO A 42 8.95 -2.94 -8.44
CA PRO A 42 9.87 -2.86 -7.31
C PRO A 42 11.33 -2.85 -7.77
N ASP A 43 12.16 -2.00 -7.17
CA ASP A 43 13.59 -1.96 -7.46
C ASP A 43 14.49 -1.82 -6.23
N TYR A 44 14.12 -0.96 -5.29
CA TYR A 44 14.83 -0.82 -4.02
C TYR A 44 13.88 -0.47 -2.87
N LEU A 45 14.33 -0.76 -1.65
CA LEU A 45 13.68 -0.33 -0.41
C LEU A 45 14.27 1.01 0.03
N SER A 46 13.44 1.86 0.61
CA SER A 46 13.89 3.08 1.27
C SER A 46 14.85 2.78 2.41
N GLU A 47 15.57 3.80 2.86
CA GLU A 47 16.13 3.76 4.21
C GLU A 47 14.97 3.62 5.22
N PRO A 48 15.11 2.77 6.25
CA PRO A 48 14.07 2.57 7.24
C PRO A 48 13.92 3.82 8.10
N SER A 49 12.68 4.22 8.35
CA SER A 49 12.40 5.29 9.33
C SER A 49 11.71 4.70 10.56
N TYR A 50 12.12 5.14 11.75
CA TYR A 50 11.54 4.69 13.00
C TYR A 50 10.60 5.74 13.58
N ASN A 51 9.37 5.33 13.86
CA ASN A 51 8.38 6.19 14.49
C ASN A 51 8.36 5.91 16.01
N GLN A 52 8.83 6.89 16.77
CA GLN A 52 8.95 6.82 18.23
C GLN A 52 7.60 6.64 18.95
N GLU A 53 6.50 7.17 18.40
CA GLU A 53 5.18 7.12 19.02
C GLU A 53 4.54 5.73 18.89
N SER A 54 4.72 5.11 17.73
CA SER A 54 4.15 3.79 17.42
C SER A 54 5.09 2.62 17.72
N GLY A 55 6.39 2.87 17.86
CA GLY A 55 7.41 1.82 17.99
C GLY A 55 7.63 1.02 16.71
N LYS A 56 7.22 1.55 15.56
CA LYS A 56 7.28 0.85 14.27
C LYS A 56 8.35 1.41 13.34
N TYR A 57 8.97 0.52 12.58
CA TYR A 57 9.79 0.84 11.42
C TYR A 57 8.91 0.94 10.18
N TYR A 58 9.22 1.89 9.31
CA TYR A 58 8.51 2.16 8.07
C TYR A 58 9.48 2.05 6.90
N PHE A 59 9.02 1.36 5.86
CA PHE A 59 9.77 1.21 4.61
C PHE A 59 8.84 1.51 3.45
N GLU A 60 9.42 2.05 2.39
CA GLU A 60 8.75 2.23 1.11
C GLU A 60 9.51 1.49 0.02
N ILE A 61 8.77 0.85 -0.88
CA ILE A 61 9.32 0.24 -2.08
C ILE A 61 9.25 1.25 -3.21
N TYR A 62 10.41 1.52 -3.81
CA TYR A 62 10.53 2.39 -4.97
C TYR A 62 10.98 1.58 -6.19
N GLY A 63 10.75 2.17 -7.36
CA GLY A 63 11.25 1.65 -8.62
C GLY A 63 10.62 2.34 -9.82
N LYS A 64 10.43 1.59 -10.92
CA LYS A 64 9.86 2.15 -12.15
C LYS A 64 8.36 2.34 -11.99
N TYR A 65 7.90 3.57 -12.12
CA TYR A 65 6.48 3.90 -12.21
C TYR A 65 5.92 3.58 -13.59
N ILE A 66 4.89 2.74 -13.62
CA ILE A 66 4.13 2.36 -14.79
C ILE A 66 2.85 3.20 -14.78
N GLN A 67 2.84 4.21 -15.63
CA GLN A 67 1.84 5.27 -15.63
C GLN A 67 0.49 4.81 -16.19
N TYR A 68 -0.58 5.50 -15.77
CA TYR A 68 -1.93 5.31 -16.29
C TYR A 68 -1.98 5.44 -17.82
N ASN A 69 -2.87 4.67 -18.46
CA ASN A 69 -3.12 4.70 -19.91
C ASN A 69 -1.91 4.27 -20.76
N THR A 70 -1.03 3.45 -20.20
CA THR A 70 0.02 2.74 -20.94
C THR A 70 -0.40 1.28 -21.18
N PRO A 71 0.06 0.61 -22.25
CA PRO A 71 -0.22 -0.81 -22.47
C PRO A 71 0.22 -1.70 -21.31
N GLU A 72 1.34 -1.35 -20.67
CA GLU A 72 1.90 -2.08 -19.53
C GLU A 72 1.00 -1.97 -18.29
N GLN A 73 0.45 -0.79 -18.00
CA GLN A 73 -0.55 -0.60 -16.93
C GLN A 73 -1.88 -1.31 -17.23
N GLN A 74 -2.32 -1.31 -18.49
CA GLN A 74 -3.55 -2.02 -18.89
C GLN A 74 -3.40 -3.53 -18.68
N ALA A 75 -2.27 -4.11 -19.09
CA ALA A 75 -1.99 -5.53 -18.88
C ALA A 75 -1.96 -5.92 -17.38
N LEU A 76 -1.40 -5.06 -16.52
CA LEU A 76 -1.43 -5.28 -15.07
C LEU A 76 -2.84 -5.17 -14.49
N SER A 77 -3.63 -4.20 -14.97
CA SER A 77 -5.03 -4.05 -14.55
C SER A 77 -5.86 -5.26 -14.95
N GLU A 78 -5.64 -5.81 -16.14
CA GLU A 78 -6.24 -7.07 -16.58
C GLU A 78 -5.78 -8.25 -15.72
N LYS A 79 -4.47 -8.38 -15.45
CA LYS A 79 -3.89 -9.42 -14.58
C LYS A 79 -4.56 -9.44 -13.21
N TYR A 80 -4.79 -8.28 -12.61
CA TYR A 80 -5.34 -8.15 -11.26
C TYR A 80 -6.87 -7.94 -11.22
N GLY A 81 -7.55 -8.03 -12.36
CA GLY A 81 -9.01 -7.89 -12.44
C GLY A 81 -9.54 -6.47 -12.25
N ASP A 82 -8.67 -5.46 -12.20
CA ASP A 82 -9.04 -4.05 -12.06
C ASP A 82 -9.50 -3.44 -13.39
N THR A 83 -10.62 -3.89 -13.95
CA THR A 83 -11.04 -3.52 -15.32
C THR A 83 -12.38 -2.79 -15.39
N ASN A 84 -13.12 -2.71 -14.29
CA ASN A 84 -14.52 -2.31 -14.29
C ASN A 84 -14.85 -1.10 -13.41
N PHE A 85 -13.86 -0.43 -12.81
CA PHE A 85 -14.07 0.64 -11.84
C PHE A 85 -14.95 1.79 -12.36
N ASN A 86 -14.60 2.36 -13.52
CA ASN A 86 -15.38 3.42 -14.21
C ASN A 86 -15.91 4.54 -13.28
N GLY A 87 -15.03 5.13 -12.46
CA GLY A 87 -15.40 6.10 -11.43
C GLY A 87 -14.38 7.23 -11.26
N PHE A 88 -14.65 8.14 -10.32
CA PHE A 88 -13.69 9.15 -9.89
C PHE A 88 -12.80 8.59 -8.80
N VAL A 89 -11.49 8.73 -8.97
CA VAL A 89 -10.48 8.25 -8.01
C VAL A 89 -9.35 9.25 -7.92
N HIS A 90 -8.69 9.29 -6.76
CA HIS A 90 -7.51 10.09 -6.55
C HIS A 90 -6.40 9.68 -7.53
N ILE A 91 -5.67 10.64 -8.08
CA ILE A 91 -4.68 10.39 -9.15
C ILE A 91 -3.47 9.55 -8.70
N PHE A 92 -3.25 9.40 -7.40
CA PHE A 92 -2.10 8.68 -6.82
C PHE A 92 -2.48 7.34 -6.17
N GLU A 93 -3.55 6.68 -6.60
CA GLU A 93 -3.76 5.28 -6.21
C GLU A 93 -2.73 4.38 -6.91
N ALA A 94 -1.72 3.96 -6.16
CA ALA A 94 -0.57 3.20 -6.63
C ALA A 94 -0.45 1.84 -5.95
N ALA A 95 -0.11 0.81 -6.73
CA ALA A 95 0.13 -0.53 -6.22
C ALA A 95 1.42 -1.14 -6.78
N LEU A 96 2.00 -2.12 -6.11
CA LEU A 96 3.13 -2.87 -6.65
C LEU A 96 2.70 -3.66 -7.89
N ALA A 97 3.53 -3.61 -8.93
CA ALA A 97 3.31 -4.31 -10.19
C ALA A 97 3.47 -5.83 -10.04
N GLN A 98 4.27 -6.26 -9.07
CA GLN A 98 4.66 -7.65 -8.86
C GLN A 98 4.06 -8.19 -7.55
N PRO A 99 3.55 -9.43 -7.55
CA PRO A 99 3.13 -10.08 -6.30
C PRO A 99 4.31 -10.30 -5.37
N LEU A 100 4.09 -10.05 -4.08
CA LEU A 100 5.06 -10.29 -3.03
C LEU A 100 4.89 -11.71 -2.52
N ALA A 101 5.91 -12.56 -2.72
CA ALA A 101 5.87 -13.96 -2.36
C ALA A 101 6.25 -14.21 -0.90
N SER A 102 7.30 -13.54 -0.40
CA SER A 102 7.70 -13.63 1.01
C SER A 102 8.36 -12.34 1.51
N VAL A 103 8.38 -12.19 2.83
CA VAL A 103 9.20 -11.23 3.55
C VAL A 103 9.93 -12.01 4.64
N ASP A 104 11.24 -11.83 4.71
CA ASP A 104 12.09 -12.52 5.67
C ASP A 104 12.92 -11.52 6.46
N VAL A 105 12.98 -11.72 7.77
CA VAL A 105 13.81 -10.95 8.69
C VAL A 105 14.81 -11.88 9.36
N VAL A 106 16.08 -11.52 9.26
CA VAL A 106 17.21 -12.35 9.73
C VAL A 106 18.12 -11.50 10.62
N ALA A 107 18.51 -12.05 11.76
CA ALA A 107 19.49 -11.44 12.64
C ALA A 107 20.88 -11.45 11.99
N ILE A 108 21.55 -10.30 11.89
CA ILE A 108 22.94 -10.23 11.38
C ILE A 108 23.94 -10.50 12.51
N ASP A 109 23.62 -10.06 13.72
CA ASP A 109 24.34 -10.34 14.96
C ASP A 109 23.44 -11.11 15.95
N ASP A 110 24.00 -11.53 17.08
CA ASP A 110 23.22 -12.22 18.11
C ASP A 110 22.14 -11.28 18.65
N TYR A 111 20.88 -11.70 18.53
CA TYR A 111 19.73 -10.91 18.95
C TYR A 111 19.31 -11.28 20.39
N ASP A 112 19.11 -12.57 20.63
CA ASP A 112 18.89 -13.19 21.93
C ASP A 112 19.36 -14.66 21.94
N GLU A 113 19.06 -15.40 23.01
CA GLU A 113 19.46 -16.81 23.16
C GLU A 113 18.80 -17.73 22.13
N GLU A 114 17.55 -17.45 21.74
CA GLU A 114 16.79 -18.22 20.75
C GLU A 114 17.15 -17.80 19.32
N HIS A 115 17.65 -16.57 19.16
CA HIS A 115 17.96 -15.93 17.90
C HIS A 115 19.44 -15.51 17.77
N PRO A 116 20.39 -16.46 17.66
CA PRO A 116 21.79 -16.15 17.36
C PRO A 116 21.96 -15.56 15.94
N ALA A 117 23.13 -15.02 15.63
CA ALA A 117 23.43 -14.49 14.30
C ALA A 117 23.09 -15.49 13.17
N GLY A 118 22.35 -15.02 12.17
CA GLY A 118 21.86 -15.82 11.04
C GLY A 118 20.53 -16.53 11.27
N SER A 119 19.94 -16.43 12.47
CA SER A 119 18.60 -16.94 12.76
C SER A 119 17.52 -16.07 12.12
N SER A 120 16.36 -16.68 11.85
CA SER A 120 15.16 -15.95 11.46
C SER A 120 14.56 -15.27 12.68
N LEU A 121 14.00 -14.07 12.48
CA LEU A 121 13.21 -13.34 13.46
C LEU A 121 11.72 -13.29 13.06
N ASN A 122 11.28 -14.13 12.13
CA ASN A 122 9.94 -14.07 11.55
C ASN A 122 8.83 -14.39 12.57
N ASP A 123 9.15 -15.17 13.60
CA ASP A 123 8.27 -15.54 14.71
C ASP A 123 8.07 -14.41 15.74
N ILE A 124 8.96 -13.41 15.75
CA ILE A 124 8.83 -12.22 16.61
C ILE A 124 8.60 -10.93 15.83
N THR A 125 8.53 -11.00 14.50
CA THR A 125 8.33 -9.82 13.64
C THR A 125 6.87 -9.70 13.21
N ILE A 126 6.24 -8.58 13.56
CA ILE A 126 4.93 -8.20 13.05
C ILE A 126 5.10 -7.32 11.82
N PHE A 127 4.43 -7.70 10.75
CA PHE A 127 4.41 -7.04 9.45
C PHE A 127 3.02 -6.47 9.17
N THR A 128 3.00 -5.19 8.79
CA THR A 128 1.79 -4.50 8.37
C THR A 128 1.92 -4.08 6.90
N TYR A 129 0.91 -4.41 6.11
CA TYR A 129 0.80 -3.97 4.72
C TYR A 129 -0.61 -3.49 4.41
N TYR A 130 -0.73 -2.83 3.27
CA TYR A 130 -1.98 -2.28 2.76
C TYR A 130 -2.22 -2.84 1.35
N THR A 131 -3.46 -3.24 1.05
CA THR A 131 -3.81 -3.82 -0.25
C THR A 131 -5.16 -3.31 -0.75
N TYR A 132 -5.29 -3.18 -2.07
CA TYR A 132 -6.57 -2.91 -2.73
C TYR A 132 -7.34 -4.19 -3.10
N GLN A 133 -6.76 -5.38 -2.87
CA GLN A 133 -7.33 -6.64 -3.36
C GLN A 133 -8.79 -6.86 -2.93
N PRO A 134 -9.19 -6.72 -1.65
CA PRO A 134 -10.58 -6.94 -1.25
C PRO A 134 -11.55 -5.98 -1.93
N PHE A 135 -11.16 -4.71 -2.07
CA PHE A 135 -11.97 -3.69 -2.73
C PHE A 135 -12.16 -3.99 -4.22
N ILE A 136 -11.08 -4.30 -4.95
CA ILE A 136 -11.12 -4.59 -6.38
C ILE A 136 -11.88 -5.89 -6.66
N SER A 137 -11.54 -6.98 -5.95
CA SER A 137 -12.22 -8.28 -6.13
C SER A 137 -13.69 -8.26 -5.67
N GLY A 138 -14.03 -7.38 -4.71
CA GLY A 138 -15.39 -7.12 -4.25
C GLY A 138 -16.23 -6.25 -5.19
N GLY A 139 -15.71 -5.84 -6.34
CA GLY A 139 -16.44 -5.02 -7.31
C GLY A 139 -16.51 -3.54 -6.94
N TYR A 140 -15.50 -3.03 -6.24
CA TYR A 140 -15.37 -1.62 -5.84
C TYR A 140 -16.47 -1.15 -4.88
N HIS A 141 -16.90 -2.05 -4.00
CA HIS A 141 -17.88 -1.80 -2.96
C HIS A 141 -17.20 -1.69 -1.58
N GLY A 142 -17.77 -0.86 -0.71
CA GLY A 142 -17.28 -0.62 0.65
C GLY A 142 -16.87 0.84 0.87
N ASP A 143 -16.81 1.23 2.13
CA ASP A 143 -16.42 2.59 2.53
C ASP A 143 -14.91 2.81 2.48
N GLU A 144 -14.12 1.72 2.52
CA GLU A 144 -12.66 1.74 2.47
C GLU A 144 -12.16 1.06 1.19
N SER A 145 -11.37 1.78 0.40
CA SER A 145 -10.74 1.22 -0.80
C SER A 145 -9.45 0.45 -0.49
N ILE A 146 -8.85 0.67 0.68
CA ILE A 146 -7.61 0.06 1.13
C ILE A 146 -7.89 -0.80 2.35
N THR A 147 -7.45 -2.05 2.31
CA THR A 147 -7.46 -2.95 3.47
C THR A 147 -6.09 -2.95 4.12
N LYS A 148 -6.03 -2.63 5.42
CA LYS A 148 -4.85 -2.83 6.26
C LYS A 148 -4.83 -4.28 6.77
N VAL A 149 -3.70 -4.95 6.64
CA VAL A 149 -3.46 -6.27 7.22
C VAL A 149 -2.25 -6.20 8.13
N GLU A 150 -2.35 -6.78 9.32
CA GLU A 150 -1.27 -6.91 10.28
C GLU A 150 -1.17 -8.40 10.64
N LEU A 151 0.03 -8.98 10.49
CA LEU A 151 0.30 -10.38 10.77
C LEU A 151 1.72 -10.56 11.28
N ARG A 152 1.99 -11.67 11.95
CA ARG A 152 3.36 -12.11 12.23
C ARG A 152 3.95 -12.76 10.99
N LEU A 153 5.23 -12.53 10.67
CA LEU A 153 5.83 -13.07 9.45
C LEU A 153 5.80 -14.61 9.38
N SER A 154 5.85 -15.31 10.52
CA SER A 154 5.64 -16.76 10.57
C SER A 154 4.26 -17.21 10.09
N ASP A 155 3.27 -16.31 10.13
CA ASP A 155 1.88 -16.54 9.75
C ASP A 155 1.56 -15.98 8.35
N MET A 156 2.58 -15.52 7.61
CA MET A 156 2.41 -15.00 6.25
C MET A 156 1.82 -16.09 5.34
N PRO A 157 0.82 -15.76 4.49
CA PRO A 157 0.22 -16.75 3.61
C PRO A 157 1.23 -17.27 2.59
N THR A 158 1.04 -18.52 2.16
CA THR A 158 1.85 -19.14 1.10
C THR A 158 1.54 -18.60 -0.29
N GLU A 159 0.33 -18.08 -0.48
CA GLU A 159 -0.07 -17.44 -1.74
C GLU A 159 0.49 -16.02 -1.82
N PRO A 160 1.07 -15.61 -2.96
CA PRO A 160 1.62 -14.27 -3.11
C PRO A 160 0.59 -13.17 -2.85
N LEU A 161 1.02 -12.15 -2.12
CA LEU A 161 0.22 -10.95 -1.85
C LEU A 161 0.21 -10.04 -3.09
N ILE A 162 -0.96 -9.58 -3.49
CA ILE A 162 -1.16 -8.75 -4.69
C ILE A 162 -1.75 -7.38 -4.36
N LEU A 163 -1.65 -6.45 -5.31
CA LEU A 163 -2.22 -5.10 -5.22
C LEU A 163 -1.80 -4.37 -3.94
N LEU A 164 -0.57 -4.64 -3.48
CA LEU A 164 0.01 -4.02 -2.30
C LEU A 164 0.32 -2.56 -2.57
N LYS A 165 0.12 -1.70 -1.57
CA LYS A 165 0.74 -0.38 -1.57
C LYS A 165 2.25 -0.50 -1.38
N GLU A 166 2.95 0.57 -1.71
CA GLU A 166 4.41 0.69 -1.61
C GLU A 166 4.93 0.82 -0.18
N ASN A 167 4.08 1.21 0.78
CA ASN A 167 4.46 1.48 2.16
C ASN A 167 4.16 0.30 3.09
N PHE A 168 5.14 -0.04 3.93
CA PHE A 168 5.13 -1.19 4.84
C PHE A 168 5.55 -0.78 6.25
N GLN A 169 5.04 -1.49 7.26
CA GLN A 169 5.44 -1.27 8.66
C GLN A 169 5.85 -2.57 9.33
N PHE A 170 6.79 -2.48 10.26
CA PHE A 170 7.36 -3.62 10.97
C PHE A 170 7.61 -3.23 12.42
N TYR A 171 7.45 -4.18 13.34
CA TYR A 171 8.05 -4.08 14.66
C TYR A 171 8.40 -5.48 15.17
N LEU A 172 9.38 -5.54 16.06
CA LEU A 172 9.75 -6.77 16.74
C LEU A 172 9.06 -6.78 18.10
N GLU A 173 8.39 -7.88 18.44
CA GLU A 173 7.64 -8.02 19.71
C GLU A 173 8.57 -8.11 20.92
N GLN A 174 9.84 -8.47 20.67
CA GLN A 174 10.89 -8.55 21.66
C GLN A 174 11.97 -7.54 21.30
N ALA A 175 12.66 -6.99 22.29
CA ALA A 175 13.85 -6.16 22.07
C ALA A 175 15.11 -7.06 22.13
N PRO A 176 16.23 -6.66 21.51
CA PRO A 176 17.49 -7.38 21.66
C PRO A 176 17.86 -7.58 23.14
N SER A 177 18.40 -8.75 23.46
CA SER A 177 18.74 -9.14 24.84
C SER A 177 19.90 -8.36 25.43
N THR A 178 20.78 -7.82 24.59
CA THR A 178 21.94 -7.00 24.99
C THR A 178 21.75 -5.54 24.62
N SER A 179 22.38 -4.65 25.40
CA SER A 179 22.39 -3.22 25.07
C SER A 179 23.27 -2.93 23.85
N GLY A 180 22.87 -1.95 23.05
CA GLY A 180 23.67 -1.46 21.93
C GLY A 180 22.91 -1.48 20.62
N GLU A 181 23.65 -1.38 19.52
CA GLU A 181 23.12 -1.51 18.17
C GLU A 181 23.14 -2.98 17.75
N HIS A 182 21.99 -3.45 17.29
CA HIS A 182 21.80 -4.76 16.68
C HIS A 182 21.35 -4.60 15.24
N LYS A 183 21.87 -5.43 14.36
CA LYS A 183 21.56 -5.36 12.94
C LYS A 183 20.66 -6.51 12.53
N VAL A 184 19.60 -6.19 11.80
CA VAL A 184 18.73 -7.20 11.19
C VAL A 184 18.57 -6.89 9.70
N GLN A 185 18.55 -7.92 8.87
CA GLN A 185 18.31 -7.80 7.43
C GLN A 185 16.84 -8.11 7.15
N VAL A 186 16.16 -7.20 6.46
CA VAL A 186 14.82 -7.42 5.92
C VAL A 186 14.95 -7.67 4.44
N THR A 187 14.34 -8.74 3.94
CA THR A 187 14.35 -9.12 2.51
C THR A 187 12.93 -9.35 2.02
N PHE A 188 12.57 -8.67 0.95
CA PHE A 188 11.34 -8.86 0.19
C PHE A 188 11.65 -9.74 -1.02
N THR A 189 10.92 -10.84 -1.18
CA THR A 189 11.04 -11.73 -2.34
C THR A 189 9.75 -11.66 -3.16
N PHE A 190 9.87 -11.26 -4.42
CA PHE A 190 8.75 -11.20 -5.37
C PHE A 190 8.57 -12.52 -6.13
N GLU A 191 7.40 -12.71 -6.73
CA GLU A 191 7.02 -13.93 -7.46
C GLU A 191 7.99 -14.28 -8.61
N ASP A 192 8.63 -13.30 -9.23
CA ASP A 192 9.63 -13.52 -10.29
C ASP A 192 11.02 -13.92 -9.75
N GLY A 193 11.16 -14.07 -8.43
CA GLY A 193 12.40 -14.36 -7.74
C GLY A 193 13.28 -13.14 -7.45
N LYS A 194 12.84 -11.92 -7.82
CA LYS A 194 13.56 -10.71 -7.46
C LYS A 194 13.58 -10.55 -5.94
N GLN A 195 14.75 -10.24 -5.40
CA GLN A 195 14.93 -9.93 -3.99
C GLN A 195 15.40 -8.49 -3.82
N ILE A 196 14.83 -7.80 -2.84
CA ILE A 196 15.23 -6.46 -2.42
C ILE A 196 15.41 -6.50 -0.91
N SER A 197 16.56 -6.07 -0.42
CA SER A 197 16.90 -6.12 0.99
C SER A 197 17.30 -4.77 1.54
N GLN A 198 17.10 -4.58 2.84
CA GLN A 198 17.58 -3.42 3.59
C GLN A 198 18.00 -3.85 5.00
N THR A 199 18.99 -3.16 5.57
CA THR A 199 19.45 -3.41 6.93
C THR A 199 18.79 -2.43 7.89
N LEU A 200 18.19 -2.97 8.94
CA LEU A 200 17.70 -2.24 10.10
C LEU A 200 18.78 -2.19 11.18
N ILE A 201 18.93 -1.04 11.82
CA ILE A 201 19.70 -0.89 13.04
C ILE A 201 18.71 -0.67 14.19
N LEU A 202 18.73 -1.59 15.14
CA LEU A 202 17.88 -1.60 16.33
C LEU A 202 18.73 -1.14 17.51
N SER A 203 18.28 -0.12 18.24
CA SER A 203 18.98 0.35 19.44
C SER A 203 18.26 -0.17 20.68
N ALA A 204 18.92 -1.05 21.42
CA ALA A 204 18.43 -1.56 22.69
C ALA A 204 19.05 -0.80 23.86
N ASN A 205 18.22 -0.15 24.68
CA ASN A 205 18.62 0.44 25.95
C ASN A 205 18.18 -0.49 27.08
N GLN A 206 19.11 -0.98 27.91
CA GLN A 206 18.79 -1.85 29.05
C GLN A 206 18.18 -1.10 30.26
N GLU A 207 17.58 0.07 30.05
CA GLU A 207 16.86 0.77 31.11
C GLU A 207 15.49 0.13 31.31
N ASN A 208 15.46 -0.99 32.03
CA ASN A 208 14.43 -1.44 32.98
C ASN A 208 14.71 -2.92 33.32
N LYS A 209 15.59 -3.14 34.30
CA LYS A 209 15.51 -4.33 35.15
C LYS A 209 14.60 -4.05 36.32
#